data_AF-X1VMX2-F1
#
_entry.id   AF-X1VMX2-F1
#
_cell.length_a   1.000
_cell.length_b   1.000
_cell.length_c   1.000
_cell.angle_alpha   90.00
_cell.angle_beta   90.00
_cell.angle_gamma   90.00
#
_symmetry.space_group_name_H-M   'P 1'
#
loop_
_entity.id
_entity.type
_entity.pdbx_description
1 polymer ?
#
loop_
_entity_poly.entity_id
_entity_poly.type
_entity_poly.pdbx_seq_one_letter_code
_entity_poly.pdbx_strand_id
1 'polypeptide(L)'
;DGYEIYKKYILERIRLGRKLDVVVDCGNGTPGLFAVDFLEGLGCNVLEGLYLEPNAYFPNHIPDPESPMNMEDLSRAVVDKKAEIGVAFDADGDRVGFVDEMGTFVSADDILLLLSRDILLRNKGKKILYDVKCSQLLDEMIPQFGGVPIMHQTGHGAIKDTLRKDTNVIFGGEESCHFYFVENYFKFDDGFYAAAEVLRLLSESGGSFSNLLSFIPKRVRTPEIKLPCADEIKVEVVRKITENLSKKYKAITI
;
A
#
# COMPACT_ATOMS: atom_id res chain seq x y z
N ASP A 1 -4.61 -21.35 -17.69
CA ASP A 1 -4.08 -19.98 -17.59
C ASP A 1 -3.71 -19.72 -16.13
N GLY A 2 -2.56 -19.09 -15.85
CA GLY A 2 -2.13 -18.78 -14.49
C GLY A 2 -2.97 -17.68 -13.83
N TYR A 3 -3.42 -16.71 -14.62
CA TYR A 3 -4.27 -15.61 -14.14
C TYR A 3 -5.61 -16.13 -13.59
N GLU A 4 -6.29 -17.02 -14.32
CA GLU A 4 -7.58 -17.59 -13.88
C GLU A 4 -7.46 -18.36 -12.55
N ILE A 5 -6.35 -19.08 -12.34
CA ILE A 5 -6.08 -19.80 -11.09
C ILE A 5 -5.89 -18.80 -9.95
N TYR A 6 -5.09 -17.76 -10.20
CA TYR A 6 -4.81 -16.69 -9.25
C TYR A 6 -6.08 -15.91 -8.87
N LYS A 7 -6.81 -15.40 -9.87
CA LYS A 7 -8.08 -14.69 -9.70
C LYS A 7 -9.05 -15.53 -8.87
N LYS A 8 -9.29 -16.78 -9.29
CA LYS A 8 -10.17 -17.70 -8.55
C LYS A 8 -9.73 -17.90 -7.10
N TYR A 9 -8.42 -18.08 -6.85
CA TYR A 9 -7.89 -18.27 -5.50
C TYR A 9 -8.25 -17.10 -4.58
N ILE A 10 -8.10 -15.86 -5.04
CA ILE A 10 -8.42 -14.67 -4.26
C ILE A 10 -9.92 -14.51 -4.10
N LEU A 11 -10.68 -14.61 -5.20
CA LEU A 11 -12.12 -14.44 -5.17
C LEU A 11 -12.78 -15.44 -4.21
N GLU A 12 -12.30 -16.69 -4.11
CA GLU A 12 -12.82 -17.68 -3.15
C GLU A 12 -12.63 -17.30 -1.68
N ARG A 13 -11.65 -16.44 -1.36
CA ARG A 13 -11.26 -16.07 0.01
C ARG A 13 -11.78 -14.69 0.42
N ILE A 14 -11.86 -13.76 -0.52
CA ILE A 14 -12.26 -12.38 -0.26
C ILE A 14 -13.63 -12.15 -0.90
N ARG A 15 -14.61 -11.76 -0.07
CA ARG A 15 -15.97 -11.43 -0.50
C ARG A 15 -16.31 -10.04 -0.02
N LEU A 16 -16.85 -9.21 -0.91
CA LEU A 16 -17.34 -7.89 -0.54
C LEU A 16 -18.71 -8.01 0.13
N GLY A 17 -18.94 -7.21 1.17
CA GLY A 17 -20.24 -7.10 1.85
C GLY A 17 -21.31 -6.39 1.01
N ARG A 18 -20.88 -5.60 0.02
CA ARG A 18 -21.74 -4.92 -0.96
C ARG A 18 -20.96 -4.59 -2.24
N LYS A 19 -21.67 -4.26 -3.32
CA LYS A 19 -21.07 -3.69 -4.53
C LYS A 19 -20.42 -2.34 -4.20
N LEU A 20 -19.22 -2.10 -4.73
CA LEU A 20 -18.48 -0.84 -4.62
C LEU A 20 -18.30 -0.20 -5.98
N ASP A 21 -18.49 1.10 -6.08
CA ASP A 21 -18.15 1.88 -7.28
C ASP A 21 -16.67 2.30 -7.23
N VAL A 22 -15.88 1.89 -8.22
CA VAL A 22 -14.41 2.02 -8.22
C VAL A 22 -13.91 2.65 -9.52
N VAL A 23 -12.89 3.51 -9.42
CA VAL A 23 -12.02 3.87 -10.55
C VAL A 23 -10.69 3.18 -10.39
N VAL A 24 -10.14 2.65 -11.48
CA VAL A 24 -8.83 2.00 -11.47
C VAL A 24 -7.86 2.69 -12.42
N ASP A 25 -6.61 2.85 -12.00
CA ASP A 25 -5.51 3.35 -12.81
C ASP A 25 -4.40 2.30 -12.87
N CYS A 26 -3.88 2.02 -14.07
CA CYS A 26 -2.77 1.09 -14.25
C CYS A 26 -1.52 1.75 -14.84
N GLY A 27 -1.52 3.06 -15.10
CA GLY A 27 -0.37 3.82 -15.58
C GLY A 27 0.35 3.20 -16.79
N ASN A 28 -0.38 2.51 -17.67
CA ASN A 28 0.14 1.72 -18.79
C ASN A 28 1.08 0.55 -18.41
N GLY A 29 0.98 0.06 -17.18
CA GLY A 29 1.61 -1.17 -16.70
C GLY A 29 0.88 -2.44 -17.12
N THR A 30 1.47 -3.59 -16.80
CA THR A 30 0.85 -4.91 -17.03
C THR A 30 -0.45 -5.16 -16.26
N PRO A 31 -0.72 -4.54 -15.08
CA PRO A 31 -1.99 -4.73 -14.37
C PRO A 31 -3.22 -4.40 -15.20
N GLY A 32 -3.12 -3.49 -16.17
CA GLY A 32 -4.26 -3.08 -16.98
C GLY A 32 -4.87 -4.19 -17.85
N LEU A 33 -4.14 -5.28 -18.10
CA LEU A 33 -4.67 -6.50 -18.72
C LEU A 33 -5.67 -7.26 -17.83
N PHE A 34 -5.63 -7.02 -16.52
CA PHE A 34 -6.28 -7.86 -15.51
C PHE A 34 -7.15 -7.07 -14.52
N ALA A 35 -6.86 -5.78 -14.32
CA ALA A 35 -7.40 -4.96 -13.25
C ALA A 35 -8.93 -4.87 -13.27
N VAL A 36 -9.51 -4.56 -14.43
CA VAL A 36 -10.97 -4.44 -14.58
C VAL A 36 -11.64 -5.79 -14.30
N ASP A 37 -11.21 -6.84 -15.00
CA ASP A 37 -11.79 -8.18 -14.88
C ASP A 37 -11.63 -8.76 -13.45
N PHE A 38 -10.53 -8.45 -12.77
CA PHE A 38 -10.32 -8.82 -11.37
C PHE A 38 -11.27 -8.08 -10.43
N LEU A 39 -11.36 -6.76 -10.54
CA LEU A 39 -12.21 -5.91 -9.67
C LEU A 39 -13.70 -6.22 -9.87
N GLU A 40 -14.14 -6.39 -11.12
CA GLU A 40 -15.51 -6.82 -11.43
C GLU A 40 -15.77 -8.24 -10.89
N GLY A 41 -14.80 -9.15 -11.01
CA GLY A 41 -14.88 -10.48 -10.42
C GLY A 41 -15.00 -10.49 -8.90
N LEU A 42 -14.42 -9.49 -8.22
CA LEU A 42 -14.56 -9.27 -6.78
C LEU A 42 -15.96 -8.75 -6.40
N GLY A 43 -16.73 -8.27 -7.37
CA GLY A 43 -18.05 -7.69 -7.18
C GLY A 43 -18.05 -6.16 -7.18
N CYS A 44 -17.01 -5.50 -7.70
CA CYS A 44 -17.00 -4.06 -7.90
C CYS A 44 -17.79 -3.66 -9.16
N ASN A 45 -18.16 -2.38 -9.22
CA ASN A 45 -18.58 -1.69 -10.42
C ASN A 45 -17.43 -0.79 -10.87
N VAL A 46 -16.68 -1.18 -11.89
CA VAL A 46 -15.59 -0.33 -12.39
C VAL A 46 -16.21 0.77 -13.25
N LEU A 47 -16.26 1.99 -12.71
CA LEU A 47 -16.87 3.15 -13.38
C LEU A 47 -15.98 3.71 -14.49
N GLU A 48 -14.67 3.60 -14.31
CA GLU A 48 -13.67 4.04 -15.28
C GLU A 48 -12.34 3.31 -15.03
N GLY A 49 -11.65 2.98 -16.13
CA GLY A 49 -10.29 2.44 -16.11
C GLY A 49 -9.35 3.38 -16.84
N LEU A 50 -8.39 3.95 -16.12
CA LEU A 50 -7.38 4.85 -16.62
C LEU A 50 -6.15 4.05 -17.06
N TYR A 51 -5.64 4.41 -18.24
CA TYR A 51 -4.34 3.95 -18.75
C TYR A 51 -4.15 2.42 -18.70
N LEU A 52 -5.19 1.66 -19.04
CA LEU A 52 -5.21 0.19 -18.96
C LEU A 52 -4.30 -0.48 -19.99
N GLU A 53 -4.12 0.12 -21.17
CA GLU A 53 -3.35 -0.50 -22.25
C GLU A 53 -1.85 -0.46 -21.93
N PRO A 54 -1.17 -1.63 -21.81
CA PRO A 54 0.25 -1.66 -21.49
C PRO A 54 1.09 -0.95 -22.54
N ASN A 55 1.95 -0.03 -22.10
CA ASN A 55 2.82 0.74 -22.96
C ASN A 55 4.12 1.08 -22.23
N ALA A 56 5.23 0.46 -22.66
CA ALA A 56 6.55 0.61 -22.05
C ALA A 56 7.15 2.04 -22.17
N TYR A 57 6.53 2.93 -22.95
CA TYR A 57 6.91 4.35 -23.00
C TYR A 57 6.25 5.19 -21.90
N PHE A 58 5.28 4.63 -21.16
CA PHE A 58 4.53 5.30 -20.08
C PHE A 58 4.10 6.75 -20.45
N PRO A 59 3.26 6.92 -21.49
CA PRO A 59 3.02 8.23 -22.11
C PRO A 59 2.17 9.20 -21.27
N ASN A 60 1.56 8.74 -20.17
CA ASN A 60 0.63 9.53 -19.36
C ASN A 60 1.31 10.05 -18.08
N HIS A 61 1.63 9.14 -17.17
CA HIS A 61 2.43 9.40 -15.97
C HIS A 61 3.29 8.18 -15.66
N ILE A 62 4.21 8.32 -14.70
CA ILE A 62 4.99 7.18 -14.22
C ILE A 62 4.03 6.28 -13.39
N PRO A 63 3.97 4.96 -13.64
CA PRO A 63 3.18 4.03 -12.83
C PRO A 63 3.86 3.81 -11.48
N ASP A 64 3.77 4.82 -10.62
CA ASP A 64 4.35 4.82 -9.28
C ASP A 64 3.33 5.39 -8.29
N PRO A 65 2.56 4.52 -7.62
CA PRO A 65 1.46 4.92 -6.75
C PRO A 65 1.91 5.53 -5.41
N GLU A 66 3.21 5.46 -5.07
CA GLU A 66 3.76 6.16 -3.90
C GLU A 66 3.69 7.69 -4.07
N SER A 67 3.80 8.17 -5.31
CA SER A 67 3.90 9.59 -5.63
C SER A 67 2.51 10.22 -5.82
N PRO A 68 2.10 11.20 -4.98
CA PRO A 68 0.82 11.87 -5.12
C PRO A 68 0.63 12.57 -6.47
N MET A 69 1.71 13.01 -7.12
CA MET A 69 1.64 13.64 -8.46
C MET A 69 1.16 12.66 -9.53
N ASN A 70 1.51 11.38 -9.42
CA ASN A 70 1.07 10.36 -10.38
C ASN A 70 -0.38 9.91 -10.13
N MET A 71 -0.99 10.36 -9.02
CA MET A 71 -2.34 9.97 -8.59
C MET A 71 -3.38 11.05 -8.92
N GLU A 72 -2.97 12.16 -9.56
CA GLU A 72 -3.84 13.30 -9.83
C GLU A 72 -4.99 12.96 -10.80
N ASP A 73 -4.71 12.19 -11.86
CA ASP A 73 -5.75 11.76 -12.82
C ASP A 73 -6.76 10.83 -12.17
N LEU A 74 -6.30 9.84 -11.41
CA LEU A 74 -7.16 8.99 -10.59
C LEU A 74 -8.02 9.82 -9.62
N SER A 75 -7.42 10.81 -8.95
CA SER A 75 -8.12 11.67 -7.99
C SER A 75 -9.25 12.46 -8.65
N ARG A 76 -9.00 13.03 -9.84
CA ARG A 76 -10.03 13.71 -10.63
C ARG A 76 -11.14 12.76 -11.05
N ALA A 77 -10.78 11.60 -11.59
CA ALA A 77 -11.73 10.61 -12.07
C ALA A 77 -12.64 10.08 -10.95
N VAL A 78 -12.10 9.84 -9.75
CA VAL A 78 -12.90 9.41 -8.59
C VAL A 78 -14.00 10.43 -8.27
N VAL A 79 -13.64 11.71 -8.21
CA VAL A 79 -14.61 12.79 -7.92
C VAL A 79 -15.62 12.95 -9.06
N ASP A 80 -15.16 12.96 -10.30
CA ASP A 80 -16.00 13.17 -11.48
C ASP A 80 -17.02 12.04 -11.68
N LYS A 81 -16.60 10.79 -11.44
CA LYS A 81 -17.46 9.61 -11.53
C LYS A 81 -18.25 9.36 -10.25
N LYS A 82 -17.97 10.08 -9.16
CA LYS A 82 -18.52 9.84 -7.82
C LYS A 82 -18.25 8.41 -7.35
N ALA A 83 -17.05 7.91 -7.64
CA ALA A 83 -16.61 6.61 -7.15
C ALA A 83 -16.34 6.66 -5.65
N GLU A 84 -16.42 5.50 -5.00
CA GLU A 84 -16.22 5.38 -3.55
C GLU A 84 -14.73 5.25 -3.18
N ILE A 85 -13.91 4.86 -4.16
CA ILE A 85 -12.47 4.66 -4.00
C ILE A 85 -11.79 4.64 -5.38
N GLY A 86 -10.58 5.19 -5.43
CA GLY A 86 -9.64 4.99 -6.54
C GLY A 86 -8.57 3.98 -6.18
N VAL A 87 -8.20 3.10 -7.12
CA VAL A 87 -7.14 2.10 -6.97
C VAL A 87 -6.10 2.31 -8.08
N ALA A 88 -4.83 2.51 -7.73
CA ALA A 88 -3.75 2.61 -8.71
C ALA A 88 -2.75 1.48 -8.53
N PHE A 89 -2.35 0.82 -9.62
CA PHE A 89 -1.26 -0.15 -9.63
C PHE A 89 0.00 0.45 -10.22
N ASP A 90 1.14 -0.11 -9.83
CA ASP A 90 2.41 0.19 -10.48
C ASP A 90 2.63 -0.66 -11.74
N ALA A 91 3.84 -0.59 -12.30
CA ALA A 91 4.12 -1.12 -13.64
C ALA A 91 3.90 -2.64 -13.78
N ASP A 92 4.19 -3.42 -12.73
CA ASP A 92 4.08 -4.88 -12.72
C ASP A 92 3.05 -5.43 -11.71
N GLY A 93 2.49 -4.58 -10.84
CA GLY A 93 1.31 -4.88 -10.03
C GLY A 93 1.58 -5.43 -8.64
N ASP A 94 2.83 -5.40 -8.17
CA ASP A 94 3.17 -5.78 -6.80
C ASP A 94 2.94 -4.63 -5.79
N ARG A 95 2.68 -3.42 -6.27
CA ARG A 95 2.30 -2.24 -5.47
C ARG A 95 0.91 -1.74 -5.80
N VAL A 96 0.26 -1.13 -4.79
CA VAL A 96 -1.04 -0.49 -4.96
C VAL A 96 -1.18 0.78 -4.12
N GLY A 97 -1.70 1.85 -4.71
CA GLY A 97 -2.07 3.10 -4.04
C GLY A 97 -3.56 3.36 -4.11
N PHE A 98 -4.04 4.27 -3.26
CA PHE A 98 -5.47 4.53 -3.13
C PHE A 98 -5.78 6.03 -3.04
N VAL A 99 -6.99 6.35 -3.49
CA VAL A 99 -7.60 7.68 -3.36
C VAL A 99 -8.98 7.52 -2.73
N ASP A 100 -9.35 8.38 -1.79
CA ASP A 100 -10.67 8.39 -1.17
C ASP A 100 -11.76 8.98 -2.06
N GLU A 101 -13.02 8.86 -1.64
CA GLU A 101 -14.18 9.34 -2.39
C GLU A 101 -14.20 10.86 -2.63
N MET A 102 -13.33 11.61 -1.94
CA MET A 102 -13.16 13.06 -2.10
C MET A 102 -12.02 13.41 -3.04
N GLY A 103 -11.34 12.42 -3.63
CA GLY A 103 -10.15 12.63 -4.46
C GLY A 103 -8.88 12.86 -3.62
N THR A 104 -8.88 12.48 -2.34
CA THR A 104 -7.72 12.66 -1.47
C THR A 104 -6.80 11.43 -1.55
N PHE A 105 -5.53 11.65 -1.87
CA PHE A 105 -4.50 10.62 -1.78
C PHE A 105 -4.40 10.03 -0.38
N VAL A 106 -4.37 8.69 -0.29
CA VAL A 106 -4.19 7.95 0.97
C VAL A 106 -2.76 7.38 1.00
N SER A 107 -1.99 7.71 2.04
CA SER A 107 -0.61 7.23 2.17
C SER A 107 -0.54 5.72 2.42
N ALA A 108 0.56 5.11 2.01
CA ALA A 108 0.83 3.70 2.28
C ALA A 108 0.82 3.39 3.79
N ASP A 109 1.37 4.28 4.62
CA ASP A 109 1.29 4.21 6.08
C ASP A 109 -0.14 4.09 6.63
N ASP A 110 -1.08 4.85 6.07
CA ASP A 110 -2.46 4.86 6.54
C ASP A 110 -3.19 3.57 6.14
N ILE A 111 -2.90 3.06 4.94
CA ILE A 111 -3.35 1.73 4.48
C ILE A 111 -2.77 0.62 5.35
N LEU A 112 -1.47 0.71 5.67
CA LEU A 112 -0.80 -0.23 6.54
C LEU A 112 -1.41 -0.23 7.95
N LEU A 113 -1.75 0.93 8.51
CA LEU A 113 -2.48 1.05 9.78
C LEU A 113 -3.88 0.44 9.71
N LEU A 114 -4.62 0.71 8.62
CA LEU A 114 -5.95 0.16 8.39
C LEU A 114 -5.93 -1.38 8.37
N LEU A 115 -5.06 -1.96 7.55
CA LEU A 115 -4.91 -3.41 7.41
C LEU A 115 -4.37 -4.05 8.70
N SER A 116 -3.40 -3.40 9.36
CA SER A 116 -2.86 -3.87 10.64
C SER A 116 -3.93 -3.93 11.71
N ARG A 117 -4.80 -2.93 11.80
CA ARG A 117 -5.92 -2.92 12.75
C ARG A 117 -6.81 -4.14 12.54
N ASP A 118 -7.23 -4.42 11.31
CA ASP A 118 -8.08 -5.56 10.98
C ASP A 118 -7.40 -6.91 11.28
N ILE A 119 -6.16 -7.09 10.81
CA ILE A 119 -5.38 -8.32 11.02
C ILE A 119 -5.16 -8.59 12.51
N LEU A 120 -4.87 -7.57 13.31
CA LEU A 120 -4.61 -7.71 14.74
C LEU A 120 -5.89 -7.90 15.58
N LEU A 121 -7.10 -7.72 15.03
CA LEU A 121 -8.33 -8.12 15.74
C LEU A 121 -8.35 -9.63 15.99
N ARG A 122 -7.86 -10.41 15.02
CA ARG A 122 -7.81 -11.89 15.08
C ARG A 122 -6.43 -12.46 15.40
N ASN A 123 -5.37 -11.63 15.41
CA ASN A 123 -3.98 -12.05 15.65
C ASN A 123 -3.26 -11.25 16.75
N LYS A 124 -3.79 -11.24 17.97
CA LYS A 124 -3.17 -10.52 19.10
C LYS A 124 -1.73 -10.99 19.36
N GLY A 125 -0.85 -10.03 19.66
CA GLY A 125 0.57 -10.23 19.95
C GLY A 125 1.47 -10.48 18.74
N LYS A 126 0.90 -10.53 17.52
CA LYS A 126 1.70 -10.68 16.30
C LYS A 126 2.42 -9.39 15.92
N LYS A 127 3.50 -9.56 15.15
CA LYS A 127 4.36 -8.48 14.69
C LYS A 127 3.88 -7.93 13.34
N ILE A 128 3.99 -6.61 13.19
CA ILE A 128 3.76 -5.89 11.94
C ILE A 128 5.08 -5.26 11.52
N LEU A 129 5.56 -5.60 10.33
CA LEU A 129 6.83 -5.12 9.80
C LEU A 129 6.60 -3.87 8.93
N TYR A 130 7.44 -2.86 9.06
CA TYR A 130 7.37 -1.67 8.21
C TYR A 130 8.73 -1.01 8.04
N ASP A 131 8.92 -0.25 6.96
CA ASP A 131 10.23 0.33 6.67
C ASP A 131 10.48 1.68 7.33
N VAL A 132 11.74 2.11 7.38
CA VAL A 132 12.17 3.36 8.04
C VAL A 132 11.57 4.63 7.43
N LYS A 133 11.00 4.59 6.22
CA LYS A 133 10.32 5.74 5.61
C LYS A 133 8.92 5.96 6.16
N CYS A 134 8.31 4.93 6.73
CA CYS A 134 6.97 5.02 7.27
C CYS A 134 6.87 5.94 8.49
N SER A 135 5.66 6.46 8.71
CA SER A 135 5.30 7.31 9.83
C SER A 135 5.51 6.63 11.19
N GLN A 136 6.01 7.41 12.15
CA GLN A 136 6.10 7.03 13.56
C GLN A 136 4.73 6.69 14.18
N LEU A 137 3.62 7.04 13.52
CA LEU A 137 2.27 6.60 13.94
C LEU A 137 2.16 5.08 14.01
N LEU A 138 2.91 4.32 13.20
CA LEU A 138 2.91 2.86 13.26
C LEU A 138 3.38 2.36 14.62
N ASP A 139 4.48 2.92 15.15
CA ASP A 139 4.98 2.60 16.50
C ASP A 139 3.96 2.94 17.59
N GLU A 140 3.21 4.02 17.42
CA GLU A 140 2.24 4.49 18.40
C GLU A 140 0.93 3.67 18.38
N MET A 141 0.46 3.27 17.20
CA MET A 141 -0.89 2.73 17.00
C MET A 141 -0.94 1.20 16.94
N ILE A 142 0.09 0.53 16.39
CA ILE A 142 0.13 -0.95 16.34
C ILE A 142 -0.03 -1.58 17.74
N PRO A 143 0.62 -1.07 18.81
CA PRO A 143 0.40 -1.55 20.17
C PRO A 143 -1.05 -1.39 20.65
N GLN A 144 -1.74 -0.33 20.24
CA GLN A 144 -3.15 -0.09 20.60
C GLN A 144 -4.08 -1.13 19.94
N PHE A 145 -3.69 -1.67 18.79
CA PHE A 145 -4.39 -2.80 18.15
C PHE A 145 -4.01 -4.15 18.75
N GLY A 146 -3.07 -4.18 19.71
CA GLY A 146 -2.58 -5.38 20.36
C GLY A 146 -1.50 -6.11 19.57
N GLY A 147 -0.80 -5.42 18.66
CA GLY A 147 0.34 -5.96 17.91
C GLY A 147 1.69 -5.44 18.41
N VAL A 148 2.75 -5.86 17.74
CA VAL A 148 4.13 -5.40 18.00
C VAL A 148 4.69 -4.76 16.72
N PRO A 149 4.97 -3.44 16.72
CA PRO A 149 5.59 -2.76 15.58
C PRO A 149 7.05 -3.20 15.44
N ILE A 150 7.49 -3.50 14.20
CA ILE A 150 8.88 -3.81 13.88
C ILE A 150 9.32 -2.93 12.71
N MET A 151 10.09 -1.90 13.02
CA MET A 151 10.76 -1.09 12.02
C MET A 151 11.89 -1.89 11.36
N HIS A 152 12.07 -1.73 10.05
CA HIS A 152 13.03 -2.48 9.24
C HIS A 152 13.69 -1.58 8.19
N GLN A 153 14.88 -1.94 7.71
CA GLN A 153 15.48 -1.26 6.56
C GLN A 153 14.57 -1.38 5.32
N THR A 154 14.51 -0.32 4.51
CA THR A 154 13.78 -0.32 3.23
C THR A 154 14.34 -1.37 2.27
N GLY A 155 13.46 -2.06 1.54
CA GLY A 155 13.83 -2.98 0.47
C GLY A 155 13.07 -4.31 0.54
N HIS A 156 12.26 -4.55 -0.49
CA HIS A 156 11.40 -5.73 -0.61
C HIS A 156 12.13 -7.07 -0.39
N GLY A 157 13.37 -7.21 -0.87
CA GLY A 157 14.17 -8.43 -0.70
C GLY A 157 14.50 -8.73 0.77
N ALA A 158 14.92 -7.70 1.51
CA ALA A 158 15.28 -7.84 2.92
C ALA A 158 14.03 -8.10 3.79
N ILE A 159 12.91 -7.45 3.46
CA ILE A 159 11.61 -7.71 4.09
C ILE A 159 11.15 -9.15 3.86
N LYS A 160 11.14 -9.63 2.60
CA LYS A 160 10.77 -11.02 2.28
C LYS A 160 11.62 -12.03 3.05
N ASP A 161 12.92 -11.76 3.22
CA ASP A 161 13.80 -12.61 4.02
C ASP A 161 13.43 -12.63 5.51
N THR A 162 13.07 -11.48 6.08
CA THR A 162 12.56 -11.40 7.46
C THR A 162 11.24 -12.17 7.61
N LEU A 163 10.30 -12.02 6.67
CA LEU A 163 9.00 -12.72 6.68
C LEU A 163 9.14 -14.25 6.58
N ARG A 164 10.18 -14.76 5.90
CA ARG A 164 10.49 -16.18 5.83
C ARG A 164 11.05 -16.72 7.15
N LYS A 165 11.85 -15.92 7.84
CA LYS A 165 12.58 -16.34 9.06
C LYS A 165 11.75 -16.16 10.34
N ASP A 166 10.96 -15.10 10.44
CA ASP A 166 10.17 -14.78 11.64
C ASP A 166 8.69 -15.12 11.44
N THR A 167 8.25 -16.25 12.01
CA THR A 167 6.85 -16.70 11.97
C THR A 167 5.90 -15.90 12.86
N ASN A 168 6.41 -14.94 13.63
CA ASN A 168 5.59 -14.02 14.41
C ASN A 168 5.22 -12.75 13.64
N VAL A 169 5.86 -12.46 12.50
CA VAL A 169 5.39 -11.41 11.60
C VAL A 169 4.20 -11.92 10.82
N ILE A 170 3.07 -11.21 10.91
CA ILE A 170 1.79 -11.60 10.29
C ILE A 170 1.42 -10.71 9.11
N PHE A 171 2.00 -9.53 9.05
CA PHE A 171 1.79 -8.55 7.99
C PHE A 171 2.98 -7.61 7.93
N GLY A 172 3.23 -7.03 6.77
CA GLY A 172 4.12 -5.88 6.66
C GLY A 172 3.80 -5.01 5.47
N GLY A 173 4.41 -3.84 5.42
CA GLY A 173 4.27 -2.92 4.32
C GLY A 173 5.43 -1.94 4.24
N GLU A 174 5.55 -1.28 3.10
CA GLU A 174 6.55 -0.23 2.88
C GLU A 174 5.85 1.05 2.46
N GLU A 175 6.49 2.20 2.73
CA GLU A 175 6.00 3.49 2.26
C GLU A 175 5.86 3.52 0.73
N SER A 176 6.65 2.71 0.03
CA SER A 176 6.57 2.51 -1.42
C SER A 176 5.38 1.68 -1.88
N CYS A 177 4.33 1.47 -1.07
CA CYS A 177 3.10 0.76 -1.44
C CYS A 177 3.22 -0.76 -1.69
N HIS A 178 4.30 -1.42 -1.24
CA HIS A 178 4.31 -2.89 -1.14
C HIS A 178 3.60 -3.34 0.13
N PHE A 179 2.72 -4.35 0.04
CA PHE A 179 2.02 -4.91 1.18
C PHE A 179 2.15 -6.43 1.23
N TYR A 180 2.69 -6.94 2.32
CA TYR A 180 3.10 -8.33 2.49
C TYR A 180 2.19 -9.08 3.44
N PHE A 181 1.28 -9.89 2.89
CA PHE A 181 0.35 -10.68 3.69
C PHE A 181 0.96 -12.04 4.03
N VAL A 182 1.09 -12.32 5.33
CA VAL A 182 1.43 -13.67 5.83
C VAL A 182 0.17 -14.41 6.24
N GLU A 183 -0.78 -13.70 6.81
CA GLU A 183 -2.07 -14.27 7.14
C GLU A 183 -2.83 -14.69 5.88
N ASN A 184 -3.24 -15.97 5.85
CA ASN A 184 -4.04 -16.55 4.77
C ASN A 184 -3.44 -16.36 3.36
N TYR A 185 -2.14 -16.06 3.27
CA TYR A 185 -1.45 -15.74 2.04
C TYR A 185 0.01 -16.21 2.03
N PHE A 186 0.74 -15.87 0.98
CA PHE A 186 2.00 -16.53 0.61
C PHE A 186 3.28 -15.77 1.01
N LYS A 187 3.17 -14.69 1.82
CA LYS A 187 4.31 -13.91 2.31
C LYS A 187 5.11 -13.20 1.21
N PHE A 188 4.41 -12.77 0.16
CA PHE A 188 4.94 -11.84 -0.84
C PHE A 188 4.03 -10.61 -0.93
N ASP A 189 4.57 -9.56 -1.53
CA ASP A 189 3.94 -8.31 -1.92
C ASP A 189 3.00 -8.50 -3.10
N ASP A 190 1.75 -8.10 -2.95
CA ASP A 190 0.74 -8.28 -3.98
C ASP A 190 -0.25 -7.13 -3.96
N GLY A 191 -0.17 -6.26 -4.95
CA GLY A 191 -1.05 -5.11 -5.07
C GLY A 191 -2.51 -5.51 -5.25
N PHE A 192 -2.80 -6.57 -6.01
CA PHE A 192 -4.16 -7.04 -6.28
C PHE A 192 -4.80 -7.64 -5.03
N TYR A 193 -4.04 -8.42 -4.26
CA TYR A 193 -4.50 -8.93 -2.97
C TYR A 193 -4.72 -7.81 -1.95
N ALA A 194 -3.80 -6.83 -1.89
CA ALA A 194 -3.94 -5.65 -1.05
C ALA A 194 -5.18 -4.82 -1.41
N ALA A 195 -5.43 -4.59 -2.72
CA ALA A 195 -6.64 -3.94 -3.20
C ALA A 195 -7.90 -4.68 -2.75
N ALA A 196 -7.91 -6.02 -2.88
CA ALA A 196 -9.06 -6.83 -2.49
C ALA A 196 -9.35 -6.75 -0.98
N GLU A 197 -8.33 -6.75 -0.12
CA GLU A 197 -8.50 -6.59 1.33
C GLU A 197 -9.00 -5.19 1.71
N VAL A 198 -8.47 -4.12 1.09
CA VAL A 198 -8.97 -2.75 1.34
C VAL A 198 -10.42 -2.60 0.89
N LEU A 199 -10.77 -3.13 -0.29
CA LEU A 199 -12.14 -3.11 -0.81
C LEU A 199 -13.09 -3.92 0.09
N ARG A 200 -12.65 -5.07 0.61
CA ARG A 200 -13.44 -5.84 1.59
C ARG A 200 -13.76 -4.98 2.81
N LEU A 201 -12.76 -4.35 3.43
CA LEU A 201 -12.96 -3.50 4.60
C LEU A 201 -13.88 -2.32 4.32
N LEU A 202 -13.73 -1.66 3.16
CA LEU A 202 -14.62 -0.58 2.75
C LEU A 202 -16.07 -1.06 2.59
N SER A 203 -16.26 -2.21 1.93
CA SER A 203 -17.59 -2.79 1.70
C SER A 203 -18.31 -3.19 2.99
N GLU A 204 -17.56 -3.55 4.05
CA GLU A 204 -18.08 -3.93 5.36
C GLU A 204 -18.28 -2.75 6.31
N SER A 205 -17.63 -1.61 6.05
CA SER A 205 -17.63 -0.44 6.96
C SER A 205 -18.98 0.27 7.10
N GLY A 206 -19.86 0.15 6.10
CA GLY A 206 -21.11 0.92 6.01
C GLY A 206 -20.92 2.43 5.83
N GLY A 207 -19.68 2.91 5.66
CA GLY A 207 -19.32 4.33 5.49
C GLY A 207 -18.48 4.58 4.24
N SER A 208 -18.00 5.83 4.12
CA SER A 208 -17.06 6.22 3.07
C SER A 208 -15.62 5.79 3.40
N PHE A 209 -14.74 5.83 2.40
CA PHE A 209 -13.37 5.38 2.60
C PHE A 209 -12.60 6.31 3.53
N SER A 210 -12.83 7.63 3.42
CA SER A 210 -12.25 8.60 4.36
C SER A 210 -12.71 8.39 5.81
N ASN A 211 -13.96 7.96 6.03
CA ASN A 211 -14.47 7.61 7.36
C ASN A 211 -13.79 6.35 7.92
N LEU A 212 -13.53 5.36 7.08
CA LEU A 212 -12.83 4.14 7.50
C LEU A 212 -11.43 4.43 8.07
N LEU A 213 -10.79 5.50 7.60
CA LEU A 213 -9.47 5.99 8.00
C LEU A 213 -9.50 7.03 9.14
N SER A 214 -10.69 7.48 9.58
CA SER A 214 -10.81 8.63 10.49
C SER A 214 -10.24 8.42 11.90
N PHE A 215 -9.92 7.17 12.25
CA PHE A 215 -9.25 6.81 13.51
C PHE A 215 -7.76 7.16 13.50
N ILE A 216 -7.18 7.43 12.33
CA ILE A 216 -5.77 7.77 12.17
C ILE A 216 -5.60 9.28 12.42
N PRO A 217 -4.74 9.68 13.37
CA PRO A 217 -4.49 11.09 13.62
C PRO A 217 -3.85 11.78 12.41
N LYS A 218 -4.41 12.92 12.00
CA LYS A 218 -3.81 13.75 10.95
C LYS A 218 -2.42 14.22 11.36
N ARG A 219 -1.43 14.07 10.48
CA ARG A 219 -0.07 14.60 10.67
C ARG A 219 0.38 15.39 9.45
N VAL A 220 1.31 16.30 9.70
CA VAL A 220 2.03 17.02 8.65
C VAL A 220 3.26 16.19 8.29
N ARG A 221 3.45 15.94 7.01
CA ARG A 221 4.65 15.30 6.47
C ARG A 221 5.26 16.18 5.40
N THR A 222 6.58 16.11 5.26
CA THR A 222 7.23 16.56 4.03
C THR A 222 7.02 15.49 2.95
N PRO A 223 7.08 15.87 1.66
CA PRO A 223 7.27 14.87 0.61
C PRO A 223 8.62 14.16 0.78
N GLU A 224 8.81 13.05 0.07
CA GLU A 224 10.13 12.45 -0.07
C GLU A 224 11.08 13.45 -0.77
N ILE A 225 12.25 13.70 -0.18
CA ILE A 225 13.25 14.61 -0.73
C ILE A 225 14.40 13.78 -1.28
N LYS A 226 14.57 13.79 -2.60
CA LYS A 226 15.67 13.11 -3.30
C LYS A 226 16.80 14.10 -3.57
N LEU A 227 17.96 13.87 -2.95
CA LEU A 227 19.17 14.66 -3.16
C LEU A 227 20.18 13.90 -4.02
N PRO A 228 20.66 14.47 -5.14
CA PRO A 228 21.69 13.83 -5.96
C PRO A 228 22.96 13.56 -5.14
N CYS A 229 23.45 12.33 -5.21
CA CYS A 229 24.67 11.88 -4.54
C CYS A 229 25.38 10.86 -5.42
N ALA A 230 26.70 10.96 -5.54
CA ALA A 230 27.47 9.98 -6.30
C ALA A 230 27.53 8.65 -5.54
N ASP A 231 27.44 7.56 -6.29
CA ASP A 231 27.29 6.21 -5.74
C ASP A 231 28.51 5.78 -4.91
N GLU A 232 29.70 6.29 -5.25
CA GLU A 232 30.96 6.00 -4.58
C GLU A 232 31.06 6.64 -3.19
N ILE A 233 30.27 7.68 -2.90
CA ILE A 233 30.34 8.44 -1.64
C ILE A 233 29.08 8.30 -0.78
N LYS A 234 27.97 7.74 -1.30
CA LYS A 234 26.68 7.70 -0.58
C LYS A 234 26.78 7.06 0.79
N VAL A 235 27.53 5.97 0.93
CA VAL A 235 27.74 5.26 2.20
C VAL A 235 28.48 6.14 3.21
N GLU A 236 29.53 6.84 2.75
CA GLU A 236 30.32 7.74 3.60
C GLU A 236 29.52 8.98 4.02
N VAL A 237 28.67 9.50 3.13
CA VAL A 237 27.76 10.61 3.44
C VAL A 237 26.78 10.20 4.53
N VAL A 238 26.11 9.04 4.39
CA VAL A 238 25.19 8.52 5.41
C VAL A 238 25.91 8.30 6.73
N ARG A 239 27.11 7.70 6.73
CA ARG A 239 27.93 7.50 7.95
C ARG A 239 28.18 8.82 8.69
N LYS A 240 28.63 9.86 7.97
CA LYS A 240 28.88 11.19 8.56
C LYS A 240 27.62 11.83 9.12
N ILE A 241 26.48 11.69 8.43
CA ILE A 241 25.19 12.19 8.90
C ILE A 241 24.81 11.49 10.20
N THR A 242 24.87 10.16 10.23
CA THR A 242 24.57 9.35 11.40
C THR A 242 25.46 9.73 12.59
N GLU A 243 26.79 9.83 12.40
CA GLU A 243 27.71 10.22 13.48
C GLU A 243 27.45 11.62 14.03
N ASN A 244 27.05 12.56 13.18
CA ASN A 244 26.77 13.93 13.59
C ASN A 244 25.41 14.06 14.29
N LEU A 245 24.39 13.36 13.81
CA LEU A 245 23.02 13.44 14.34
C LEU A 245 22.85 12.61 15.61
N SER A 246 23.43 11.40 15.68
CA SER A 246 23.35 10.54 16.87
C SER A 246 23.99 11.14 18.12
N LYS A 247 24.88 12.14 17.97
CA LYS A 247 25.43 12.92 19.09
C LYS A 247 24.45 13.95 19.66
N LYS A 248 23.47 14.38 18.86
CA LYS A 248 22.56 15.49 19.17
C LYS A 248 21.14 15.02 19.45
N TYR A 249 20.73 13.91 18.85
CA TYR A 249 19.38 13.41 18.87
C TYR A 249 19.36 11.92 19.21
N LYS A 250 18.24 11.45 19.77
CA LYS A 250 17.96 10.02 19.86
C LYS A 250 17.76 9.50 18.44
N ALA A 251 18.74 8.76 17.94
CA ALA A 251 18.71 8.16 16.62
C ALA A 251 18.31 6.69 16.69
N ILE A 252 17.51 6.24 15.72
CA ILE A 252 17.29 4.83 15.42
C ILE A 252 18.16 4.55 14.20
N THR A 253 19.10 3.60 14.32
CA THR A 253 20.01 3.20 13.24
C THR A 253 19.75 1.73 12.95
N ILE A 254 19.19 1.44 11.79
CA ILE A 254 18.89 0.09 11.28
C ILE A 254 19.60 -0.04 9.93
#